data_AF-N9XZM6-F1
#
_entry.id   AF-N9XZM6-F1
#
_cell.length_a   1.000
_cell.length_b   1.000
_cell.length_c   1.000
_cell.angle_alpha   90.00
_cell.angle_beta   90.00
_cell.angle_gamma   90.00
#
_symmetry.space_group_name_H-M   'P 1'
#
loop_
_entity.id
_entity.type
_entity.pdbx_description
1 polymer ?
#
loop_
_entity_poly.entity_id
_entity_poly.type
_entity_poly.pdbx_seq_one_letter_code
_entity_poly.pdbx_strand_id
1 'polypeptide(L)'
;MYLPYLRGKENELRALKELLEDNLLSKKIIPIIEPINFSSIFKEVLLEFIKKEREIIVIHNPQVGDFFKLDKKSIGEFEAILKNKFIIIGHILNKKSNIQLKEIQTKGLDVDNIALIENKNNSINKNSLKSFRSRFIVLLNDDYKCDNRVILDDKFDKKNRNADYLEREEFFSDEHIKYLKRNDLGFSDYSVIGEKFSNSGWLAKVVAIHIVYFDNNILNIRHFLSDSNDSTENQSKKVREANKKLCEWADLNKFDSLALQKFREYNNENKSTSLGMLKRLSIMHHLEIMSKYLDKLI
;
A
#
# COMPACT_ATOMS: atom_id res chain seq x y z
N MET A 1 0.87 -6.94 13.48
CA MET A 1 1.70 -6.51 12.34
C MET A 1 0.84 -5.69 11.37
N TYR A 2 1.45 -4.90 10.48
CA TYR A 2 0.72 -4.15 9.44
C TYR A 2 1.19 -4.59 8.05
N LEU A 3 0.25 -4.95 7.19
CA LEU A 3 0.54 -5.45 5.84
C LEU A 3 -0.10 -4.53 4.79
N PRO A 4 0.45 -3.35 4.48
CA PRO A 4 -0.14 -2.44 3.49
C PRO A 4 -0.17 -3.09 2.11
N TYR A 5 -1.32 -3.05 1.45
CA TYR A 5 -1.51 -3.61 0.11
C TYR A 5 -1.29 -2.52 -0.94
N LEU A 6 -0.32 -2.72 -1.83
CA LEU A 6 -0.01 -1.82 -2.95
C LEU A 6 -0.10 -2.56 -4.29
N ARG A 7 -0.49 -1.85 -5.35
CA ARG A 7 -0.66 -2.40 -6.72
C ARG A 7 0.63 -2.30 -7.55
N GLY A 8 1.78 -2.17 -6.89
CA GLY A 8 3.09 -2.13 -7.56
C GLY A 8 3.24 -1.01 -8.61
N LYS A 9 2.49 0.10 -8.49
CA LYS A 9 2.68 1.26 -9.37
C LYS A 9 3.96 1.99 -8.99
N GLU A 10 4.57 2.68 -9.96
CA GLU A 10 5.87 3.34 -9.77
C GLU A 10 5.94 4.22 -8.50
N ASN A 11 4.98 5.12 -8.30
CA ASN A 11 4.98 6.00 -7.11
C ASN A 11 4.72 5.26 -5.79
N GLU A 12 4.05 4.12 -5.83
CA GLU A 12 3.83 3.27 -4.65
C GLU A 12 5.13 2.54 -4.28
N LEU A 13 5.83 2.00 -5.30
CA LEU A 13 7.12 1.35 -5.15
C LEU A 13 8.20 2.32 -4.69
N ARG A 14 8.25 3.52 -5.27
CA ARG A 14 9.19 4.58 -4.86
C ARG A 14 8.93 5.10 -3.45
N ALA A 15 7.69 5.08 -2.97
CA ALA A 15 7.38 5.40 -1.57
C ALA A 15 8.02 4.37 -0.62
N LEU A 16 7.83 3.08 -0.92
CA LEU A 16 8.44 2.00 -0.12
C LEU A 16 9.96 2.03 -0.15
N LYS A 17 10.55 2.18 -1.34
CA LYS A 17 12.01 2.19 -1.51
C LYS A 17 12.67 3.28 -0.67
N GLU A 18 12.13 4.49 -0.73
CA GLU A 18 12.70 5.64 -0.02
C GLU A 18 12.59 5.50 1.49
N LEU A 19 11.42 5.08 2.01
CA LEU A 19 11.28 4.80 3.44
C LEU A 19 12.21 3.67 3.91
N LEU A 20 12.45 2.68 3.07
CA LEU A 20 13.36 1.58 3.37
C LEU A 20 14.83 2.03 3.37
N GLU A 21 15.23 2.85 2.40
CA GLU A 21 16.58 3.41 2.27
C GLU A 21 16.92 4.29 3.48
N ASP A 22 15.98 5.15 3.89
CA ASP A 22 16.10 6.07 5.03
C ASP A 22 15.86 5.39 6.39
N ASN A 23 15.62 4.06 6.40
CA ASN A 23 15.33 3.26 7.60
C ASN A 23 14.10 3.75 8.41
N LEU A 24 13.13 4.34 7.72
CA LEU A 24 11.88 4.86 8.29
C LEU A 24 10.71 3.85 8.20
N LEU A 25 10.94 2.67 7.63
CA LEU A 25 9.95 1.60 7.53
C LEU A 25 10.15 0.55 8.65
N SER A 26 9.23 0.48 9.62
CA SER A 26 9.30 -0.48 10.76
C SER A 26 9.34 -1.93 10.29
N LYS A 27 10.11 -2.79 11.00
CA LYS A 27 10.15 -4.25 10.77
C LYS A 27 8.79 -4.94 10.93
N LYS A 28 7.83 -4.29 11.59
CA LYS A 28 6.46 -4.78 11.77
C LYS A 28 5.54 -4.46 10.59
N ILE A 29 6.06 -3.73 9.59
CA ILE A 29 5.40 -3.47 8.32
C ILE A 29 5.96 -4.43 7.26
N ILE A 30 5.10 -5.32 6.74
CA ILE A 30 5.42 -6.26 5.65
C ILE A 30 4.48 -5.93 4.48
N PRO A 31 4.90 -5.11 3.51
CA PRO A 31 4.04 -4.74 2.39
C PRO A 31 3.63 -5.94 1.54
N ILE A 32 2.38 -5.93 1.07
CA ILE A 32 1.87 -6.84 0.04
C ILE A 32 1.89 -6.10 -1.29
N ILE A 33 2.66 -6.61 -2.26
CA ILE A 33 2.75 -6.03 -3.60
C ILE A 33 2.05 -6.93 -4.59
N GLU A 34 1.00 -6.40 -5.22
CA GLU A 34 0.43 -6.96 -6.43
C GLU A 34 1.05 -6.29 -7.65
N PRO A 35 2.03 -6.91 -8.33
CA PRO A 35 2.74 -6.24 -9.40
C PRO A 35 1.84 -6.10 -10.64
N ILE A 36 1.75 -4.89 -11.19
CA ILE A 36 1.05 -4.63 -12.46
C ILE A 36 1.92 -4.92 -13.69
N ASN A 37 3.24 -4.91 -13.52
CA ASN A 37 4.25 -5.22 -14.54
C ASN A 37 5.57 -5.61 -13.85
N PHE A 38 6.54 -6.14 -14.61
CA PHE A 38 7.87 -6.48 -14.11
C PHE A 38 8.89 -5.38 -14.46
N SER A 39 8.61 -4.16 -14.01
CA SER A 39 9.45 -2.97 -14.28
C SER A 39 10.77 -2.97 -13.50
N SER A 40 11.73 -2.16 -13.96
CA SER A 40 13.03 -1.98 -13.27
C SER A 40 12.86 -1.50 -11.83
N ILE A 41 11.96 -0.55 -11.58
CA ILE A 41 11.70 -0.06 -10.22
C ILE A 41 11.15 -1.18 -9.32
N PHE A 42 10.28 -2.06 -9.83
CA PHE A 42 9.80 -3.19 -9.05
C PHE A 42 10.94 -4.13 -8.65
N LYS A 43 11.83 -4.47 -9.60
CA LYS A 43 13.05 -5.25 -9.31
C LYS A 43 13.93 -4.57 -8.25
N GLU A 44 14.18 -3.27 -8.40
CA GLU A 44 14.97 -2.49 -7.44
C GLU A 44 14.39 -2.53 -6.04
N VAL A 45 13.05 -2.41 -5.89
CA VAL A 45 12.41 -2.52 -4.57
C VAL A 45 12.65 -3.90 -3.97
N LEU A 46 12.41 -4.98 -4.73
CA LEU A 46 12.62 -6.33 -4.21
C LEU A 46 14.08 -6.57 -3.77
N LEU A 47 15.04 -6.11 -4.58
CA LEU A 47 16.46 -6.23 -4.28
C LEU A 47 16.86 -5.40 -3.06
N GLU A 48 16.29 -4.20 -2.86
CA GLU A 48 16.59 -3.39 -1.67
C GLU A 48 16.01 -4.04 -0.40
N PHE A 49 14.80 -4.63 -0.45
CA PHE A 49 14.24 -5.41 0.66
C PHE A 49 15.13 -6.60 1.02
N ILE A 50 15.60 -7.36 0.01
CA ILE A 50 16.53 -8.47 0.21
C ILE A 50 17.84 -7.98 0.85
N LYS A 51 18.44 -6.92 0.32
CA LYS A 51 19.70 -6.34 0.80
C LYS A 51 19.60 -5.83 2.23
N LYS A 52 18.46 -5.26 2.61
CA LYS A 52 18.18 -4.77 3.97
C LYS A 52 17.70 -5.86 4.92
N GLU A 53 17.61 -7.12 4.46
CA GLU A 53 17.09 -8.25 5.22
C GLU A 53 15.66 -8.03 5.75
N ARG A 54 14.81 -7.46 4.89
CA ARG A 54 13.42 -7.08 5.19
C ARG A 54 12.46 -7.92 4.38
N GLU A 55 11.43 -8.40 5.07
CA GLU A 55 10.40 -9.21 4.43
C GLU A 55 9.42 -8.37 3.63
N ILE A 56 9.04 -8.89 2.46
CA ILE A 56 8.00 -8.32 1.59
C ILE A 56 7.17 -9.46 0.99
N ILE A 57 5.86 -9.27 0.91
CA ILE A 57 4.96 -10.23 0.27
C ILE A 57 4.80 -9.82 -1.19
N VAL A 58 5.07 -10.76 -2.11
CA VAL A 58 4.99 -10.53 -3.54
C VAL A 58 3.96 -11.47 -4.16
N ILE A 59 2.90 -10.89 -4.73
CA ILE A 59 1.86 -11.68 -5.37
C ILE A 59 2.37 -12.23 -6.70
N HIS A 60 2.42 -13.56 -6.82
CA HIS A 60 2.90 -14.22 -8.04
C HIS A 60 1.82 -14.34 -9.13
N ASN A 61 0.55 -14.32 -8.72
CA ASN A 61 -0.62 -14.42 -9.61
C ASN A 61 -1.50 -13.16 -9.53
N PRO A 62 -0.95 -11.97 -9.86
CA PRO A 62 -1.71 -10.71 -9.79
C PRO A 62 -2.99 -10.79 -10.62
N GLN A 63 -4.05 -10.12 -10.18
CA GLN A 63 -5.35 -10.09 -10.87
C GLN A 63 -5.55 -8.80 -11.69
N VAL A 64 -4.58 -7.88 -11.65
CA VAL A 64 -4.61 -6.60 -12.37
C VAL A 64 -3.31 -6.34 -13.12
N GLY A 65 -3.38 -5.46 -14.12
CA GLY A 65 -2.24 -5.07 -14.95
C GLY A 65 -1.91 -6.07 -16.06
N ASP A 66 -0.70 -5.93 -16.60
CA ASP A 66 -0.20 -6.66 -17.76
C ASP A 66 0.87 -7.70 -17.38
N PHE A 67 0.95 -8.07 -16.10
CA PHE A 67 2.01 -8.95 -15.57
C PHE A 67 2.08 -10.32 -16.25
N PHE A 68 0.99 -10.83 -16.82
CA PHE A 68 1.00 -12.12 -17.54
C PHE A 68 1.56 -12.04 -18.96
N LYS A 69 1.96 -10.86 -19.45
CA LYS A 69 2.56 -10.67 -20.79
C LYS A 69 4.09 -10.77 -20.79
N LEU A 70 4.69 -11.32 -19.73
CA LEU A 70 6.14 -11.44 -19.61
C LEU A 70 6.71 -12.50 -20.58
N ASP A 71 7.88 -12.20 -21.13
CA ASP A 71 8.67 -13.18 -21.86
C ASP A 71 9.29 -14.24 -20.92
N LYS A 72 9.76 -15.36 -21.48
CA LYS A 72 10.35 -16.46 -20.71
C LYS A 72 11.52 -16.04 -19.83
N LYS A 73 12.33 -15.06 -20.28
CA LYS A 73 13.50 -14.58 -19.54
C LYS A 73 13.04 -13.82 -18.29
N SER A 74 12.10 -12.91 -18.45
CA SER A 74 11.50 -12.11 -17.38
C SER A 74 10.80 -12.99 -16.34
N ILE A 75 10.12 -14.06 -16.78
CA ILE A 75 9.53 -15.06 -15.89
C ILE A 75 10.62 -15.76 -15.06
N GLY A 76 11.68 -16.23 -15.71
CA GLY A 76 12.79 -16.89 -15.01
C GLY A 76 13.49 -15.98 -14.01
N GLU A 77 13.70 -14.70 -14.35
CA GLU A 77 14.23 -13.69 -13.43
C GLU A 77 13.30 -13.47 -12.23
N PHE A 78 12.00 -13.34 -12.45
CA PHE A 78 11.02 -13.15 -11.38
C PHE A 78 10.99 -14.36 -10.43
N GLU A 79 10.93 -15.58 -10.98
CA GLU A 79 10.95 -16.82 -10.20
C GLU A 79 12.24 -16.98 -9.39
N ALA A 80 13.39 -16.54 -9.93
CA ALA A 80 14.64 -16.55 -9.19
C ALA A 80 14.60 -15.59 -7.98
N ILE A 81 14.00 -14.41 -8.12
CA ILE A 81 13.83 -13.46 -7.00
C ILE A 81 12.90 -14.06 -5.94
N LEU A 82 11.80 -14.71 -6.33
CA LEU A 82 10.84 -15.31 -5.40
C LEU A 82 11.44 -16.42 -4.51
N LYS A 83 12.58 -17.00 -4.89
CA LYS A 83 13.29 -18.02 -4.09
C LYS A 83 14.02 -17.45 -2.88
N ASN A 84 14.18 -16.13 -2.79
CA ASN A 84 14.89 -15.52 -1.68
C ASN A 84 14.06 -15.60 -0.38
N LYS A 85 14.70 -15.94 0.75
CA LYS A 85 14.04 -16.11 2.07
C LYS A 85 13.29 -14.86 2.58
N PHE A 86 13.66 -13.67 2.11
CA PHE A 86 13.00 -12.41 2.47
C PHE A 86 11.79 -12.09 1.58
N ILE A 87 11.53 -12.88 0.54
CA ILE A 87 10.33 -12.79 -0.28
C ILE A 87 9.33 -13.82 0.22
N ILE A 88 8.20 -13.34 0.74
CA ILE A 88 7.06 -14.17 1.08
C ILE A 88 6.17 -14.24 -0.17
N ILE A 89 5.79 -15.43 -0.58
CA ILE A 89 4.97 -15.59 -1.77
C ILE A 89 3.53 -15.23 -1.43
N GLY A 90 2.98 -14.24 -2.12
CA GLY A 90 1.56 -13.89 -2.05
C GLY A 90 0.78 -14.67 -3.11
N HIS A 91 -0.33 -15.28 -2.72
CA HIS A 91 -1.23 -15.97 -3.64
C HIS A 91 -2.67 -15.48 -3.50
N ILE A 92 -3.17 -14.81 -4.54
CA ILE A 92 -4.58 -14.44 -4.60
C ILE A 92 -5.39 -15.68 -4.93
N LEU A 93 -6.31 -16.03 -4.04
CA LEU A 93 -7.09 -17.24 -4.17
C LEU A 93 -8.02 -17.15 -5.38
N ASN A 94 -8.06 -18.25 -6.14
CA ASN A 94 -8.91 -18.43 -7.32
C ASN A 94 -9.19 -19.92 -7.56
N LYS A 95 -10.03 -20.24 -8.56
CA LYS A 95 -10.42 -21.63 -8.87
C LYS A 95 -9.24 -22.56 -9.23
N LYS A 96 -8.10 -21.99 -9.66
CA LYS A 96 -6.88 -22.73 -10.04
C LYS A 96 -5.82 -22.75 -8.94
N SER A 97 -6.10 -22.25 -7.74
CA SER A 97 -5.12 -22.15 -6.65
C SER A 97 -4.40 -23.47 -6.37
N ASN A 98 -5.12 -24.59 -6.25
CA ASN A 98 -4.50 -25.89 -6.00
C ASN A 98 -3.44 -26.29 -7.07
N ILE A 99 -3.68 -25.95 -8.33
CA ILE A 99 -2.76 -26.25 -9.43
C ILE A 99 -1.58 -25.27 -9.39
N GLN A 100 -1.87 -23.96 -9.31
CA GLN A 100 -0.86 -22.91 -9.28
C GLN A 100 0.12 -23.07 -8.10
N LEU A 101 -0.39 -23.45 -6.92
CA LEU A 101 0.41 -23.69 -5.72
C LEU A 101 1.30 -24.93 -5.85
N LYS A 102 0.81 -25.99 -6.51
CA LYS A 102 1.65 -27.16 -6.82
C LYS A 102 2.73 -26.83 -7.86
N GLU A 103 2.41 -26.02 -8.87
CA GLU A 103 3.37 -25.60 -9.90
C GLU A 103 4.51 -24.73 -9.33
N ILE A 104 4.24 -23.85 -8.37
CA ILE A 104 5.33 -23.09 -7.71
C ILE A 104 6.15 -24.01 -6.80
N GLN A 105 5.53 -24.99 -6.13
CA GLN A 105 6.23 -25.96 -5.30
C GLN A 105 7.22 -26.79 -6.12
N THR A 106 6.82 -27.27 -7.30
CA THR A 106 7.72 -28.04 -8.19
C THR A 106 8.88 -27.20 -8.72
N LYS A 107 8.78 -25.87 -8.72
CA LYS A 107 9.87 -24.94 -9.07
C LYS A 107 10.84 -24.67 -7.92
N GLY A 108 10.66 -25.34 -6.77
CA GLY A 108 11.51 -25.23 -5.59
C GLY A 108 11.22 -24.00 -4.74
N LEU A 109 10.01 -23.44 -4.82
CA LEU A 109 9.57 -22.35 -3.96
C LEU A 109 8.96 -22.91 -2.67
N ASP A 110 9.28 -22.28 -1.54
CA ASP A 110 8.78 -22.67 -0.23
C ASP A 110 7.31 -22.26 -0.08
N VAL A 111 6.42 -23.24 -0.25
CA VAL A 111 4.97 -23.04 -0.12
C VAL A 111 4.50 -23.01 1.34
N ASP A 112 5.35 -23.33 2.31
CA ASP A 112 5.02 -23.20 3.74
C ASP A 112 5.22 -21.74 4.23
N ASN A 113 5.97 -20.92 3.48
CA ASN A 113 6.14 -19.48 3.69
C ASN A 113 5.27 -18.65 2.72
N ILE A 114 3.98 -18.98 2.66
CA ILE A 114 3.02 -18.32 1.77
C ILE A 114 2.04 -17.40 2.53
N ALA A 115 1.67 -16.29 1.89
CA ALA A 115 0.52 -15.47 2.25
C ALA A 115 -0.64 -15.79 1.29
N LEU A 116 -1.76 -16.28 1.80
CA LEU A 116 -2.99 -16.47 1.02
C LEU A 116 -3.85 -15.21 1.13
N ILE A 117 -4.35 -14.72 0.00
CA ILE A 117 -5.14 -13.50 -0.06
C ILE A 117 -6.52 -13.83 -0.63
N GLU A 118 -7.56 -13.54 0.15
CA GLU A 118 -8.95 -13.64 -0.28
C GLU A 118 -9.26 -12.68 -1.43
N ASN A 119 -10.13 -13.11 -2.32
CA ASN A 119 -10.53 -12.36 -3.49
C ASN A 119 -12.06 -12.25 -3.52
N LYS A 120 -12.59 -11.02 -3.43
CA LYS A 120 -14.03 -10.73 -3.53
C LYS A 120 -14.71 -11.37 -4.74
N ASN A 121 -13.99 -11.48 -5.86
CA ASN A 121 -14.55 -12.00 -7.11
C ASN A 121 -14.58 -13.54 -7.19
N ASN A 122 -13.96 -14.23 -6.23
CA ASN A 122 -13.96 -15.68 -6.19
C ASN A 122 -14.51 -16.13 -4.83
N SER A 123 -15.77 -16.56 -4.81
CA SER A 123 -16.30 -17.36 -3.69
C SER A 123 -15.49 -18.66 -3.63
N ILE A 124 -14.55 -18.70 -2.70
CA ILE A 124 -13.70 -19.86 -2.47
C ILE A 124 -14.15 -20.46 -1.17
N ASN A 125 -14.33 -21.78 -1.18
CA ASN A 125 -14.61 -22.51 0.03
C ASN A 125 -13.46 -22.28 1.01
N LYS A 126 -13.70 -21.55 2.09
CA LYS A 126 -12.69 -21.21 3.11
C LYS A 126 -12.04 -22.44 3.73
N ASN A 127 -12.65 -23.63 3.64
CA ASN A 127 -11.99 -24.88 4.02
C ASN A 127 -10.74 -25.19 3.18
N SER A 128 -10.65 -24.69 1.95
CA SER A 128 -9.45 -24.81 1.11
C SER A 128 -8.25 -24.02 1.66
N LEU A 129 -8.48 -23.00 2.50
CA LEU A 129 -7.41 -22.26 3.19
C LEU A 129 -6.65 -23.16 4.16
N LYS A 130 -7.33 -24.13 4.79
CA LYS A 130 -6.74 -25.06 5.74
C LYS A 130 -5.84 -26.11 5.07
N SER A 131 -6.00 -26.30 3.77
CA SER A 131 -5.20 -27.27 3.01
C SER A 131 -3.75 -26.83 2.79
N PHE A 132 -3.43 -25.57 3.08
CA PHE A 132 -2.10 -25.00 2.93
C PHE A 132 -1.61 -24.49 4.28
N ARG A 133 -0.37 -24.84 4.65
CA ARG A 133 0.30 -24.19 5.76
C ARG A 133 0.68 -22.78 5.30
N SER A 134 0.03 -21.77 5.86
CA SER A 134 0.20 -20.38 5.41
C SER A 134 0.66 -19.51 6.55
N ARG A 135 1.66 -18.68 6.30
CA ARG A 135 2.21 -17.71 7.26
C ARG A 135 1.26 -16.55 7.49
N PHE A 136 0.50 -16.17 6.47
CA PHE A 136 -0.57 -15.16 6.56
C PHE A 136 -1.80 -15.64 5.81
N ILE A 137 -2.97 -15.43 6.39
CA ILE A 137 -4.27 -15.59 5.73
C ILE A 137 -4.94 -14.21 5.74
N VAL A 138 -4.89 -13.51 4.61
CA VAL A 138 -5.41 -12.16 4.43
C VAL A 138 -6.87 -12.26 3.96
N LEU A 139 -7.81 -11.86 4.82
CA LEU A 139 -9.25 -11.97 4.59
C LEU A 139 -9.90 -10.59 4.40
N LEU A 140 -10.92 -10.51 3.55
CA LEU A 140 -11.61 -9.28 3.21
C LEU A 140 -12.74 -9.00 4.19
N ASN A 141 -12.46 -8.19 5.22
CA ASN A 141 -13.40 -7.79 6.28
C ASN A 141 -14.37 -8.92 6.70
N ASP A 142 -13.80 -10.05 7.12
CA ASP A 142 -14.51 -11.31 7.30
C ASP A 142 -14.44 -11.82 8.74
N ASP A 143 -15.56 -12.33 9.28
CA ASP A 143 -15.64 -12.88 10.63
C ASP A 143 -15.03 -14.29 10.77
N TYR A 144 -14.61 -14.91 9.66
CA TYR A 144 -14.02 -16.24 9.67
C TYR A 144 -12.77 -16.29 10.54
N LYS A 145 -12.79 -17.18 11.54
CA LYS A 145 -11.67 -17.38 12.46
C LYS A 145 -10.73 -18.45 11.91
N CYS A 146 -9.47 -18.08 11.78
CA CYS A 146 -8.37 -18.99 11.46
C CYS A 146 -7.07 -18.48 12.09
N ASP A 147 -6.10 -19.37 12.24
CA ASP A 147 -4.76 -18.99 12.65
C ASP A 147 -4.11 -18.12 11.57
N ASN A 148 -3.13 -17.29 11.96
CA ASN A 148 -2.38 -16.42 11.06
C ASN A 148 -3.24 -15.41 10.28
N ARG A 149 -4.44 -15.11 10.78
CA ARG A 149 -5.39 -14.18 10.16
C ARG A 149 -4.87 -12.75 10.14
N VAL A 150 -5.08 -12.09 9.01
CA VAL A 150 -4.91 -10.65 8.80
C VAL A 150 -6.18 -10.13 8.12
N ILE A 151 -6.79 -9.08 8.67
CA ILE A 151 -7.96 -8.46 8.02
C ILE A 151 -7.48 -7.36 7.07
N LEU A 152 -7.86 -7.48 5.80
CA LEU A 152 -7.71 -6.46 4.77
C LEU A 152 -9.05 -5.75 4.60
N ASP A 153 -9.06 -4.45 4.87
CA ASP A 153 -10.25 -3.62 4.72
C ASP A 153 -9.91 -2.29 4.03
N ASP A 154 -10.74 -1.90 3.07
CA ASP A 154 -10.57 -0.62 2.39
C ASP A 154 -11.22 0.50 3.20
N LYS A 155 -10.40 1.10 4.07
CA LYS A 155 -10.81 2.18 4.96
C LYS A 155 -10.87 3.55 4.29
N PHE A 156 -10.37 3.67 3.06
CA PHE A 156 -10.36 4.93 2.35
C PHE A 156 -11.68 5.14 1.58
N ASP A 157 -12.52 6.06 2.05
CA ASP A 157 -13.77 6.47 1.38
C ASP A 157 -13.47 7.31 0.12
N LYS A 158 -13.02 6.60 -0.91
CA LYS A 158 -12.59 7.18 -2.18
C LYS A 158 -13.78 7.76 -2.94
N LYS A 159 -13.79 9.08 -3.13
CA LYS A 159 -14.78 9.77 -3.95
C LYS A 159 -14.52 9.63 -5.45
N ASN A 160 -15.58 9.73 -6.24
CA ASN A 160 -15.50 9.69 -7.71
C ASN A 160 -14.76 10.92 -8.27
N ARG A 161 -14.93 12.09 -7.64
CA ARG A 161 -14.22 13.33 -7.99
C ARG A 161 -13.53 13.89 -6.76
N ASN A 162 -12.35 14.47 -6.96
CA ASN A 162 -11.62 15.15 -5.90
C ASN A 162 -12.40 16.33 -5.28
N ALA A 163 -13.28 16.97 -6.04
CA ALA A 163 -14.13 18.06 -5.56
C ALA A 163 -15.20 17.61 -4.56
N ASP A 164 -15.46 16.30 -4.46
CA ASP A 164 -16.52 15.75 -3.60
C ASP A 164 -16.01 15.42 -2.18
N TYR A 165 -14.71 15.58 -1.92
CA TYR A 165 -14.17 15.48 -0.56
C TYR A 165 -14.51 16.72 0.25
N LEU A 166 -14.71 16.54 1.56
CA LEU A 166 -14.90 17.65 2.49
C LEU A 166 -13.55 18.02 3.11
N GLU A 167 -13.22 19.32 3.20
CA GLU A 167 -11.99 19.80 3.84
C GLU A 167 -12.12 19.81 5.38
N ARG A 168 -12.50 18.66 5.93
CA ARG A 168 -12.64 18.41 7.37
C ARG A 168 -11.96 17.10 7.75
N GLU A 169 -11.95 16.84 9.05
CA GLU A 169 -11.53 15.55 9.59
C GLU A 169 -12.57 14.47 9.28
N GLU A 170 -12.09 13.31 8.84
CA GLU A 170 -12.90 12.12 8.61
C GLU A 170 -12.24 10.91 9.27
N PHE A 171 -13.05 10.02 9.83
CA PHE A 171 -12.54 8.77 10.40
C PHE A 171 -11.89 7.92 9.30
N PHE A 172 -10.67 7.43 9.56
CA PHE A 172 -9.99 6.50 8.67
C PHE A 172 -10.06 5.07 9.23
N SER A 173 -9.39 4.81 10.34
CA SER A 173 -9.28 3.44 10.87
C SER A 173 -8.92 3.38 12.35
N ASP A 174 -9.37 2.31 13.00
CA ASP A 174 -8.95 1.86 14.33
C ASP A 174 -8.46 0.40 14.30
N GLU A 175 -8.14 -0.13 13.11
CA GLU A 175 -7.77 -1.53 12.95
C GLU A 175 -6.46 -1.90 13.62
N HIS A 176 -5.54 -0.96 13.78
CA HIS A 176 -4.32 -1.12 14.57
C HIS A 176 -4.58 -1.38 16.06
N ILE A 177 -5.80 -1.14 16.54
CA ILE A 177 -6.27 -1.50 17.89
C ILE A 177 -7.11 -2.79 17.85
N LYS A 178 -8.07 -2.87 16.92
CA LYS A 178 -9.04 -3.97 16.87
C LYS A 178 -8.39 -5.32 16.59
N TYR A 179 -7.36 -5.38 15.74
CA TYR A 179 -6.69 -6.65 15.40
C TYR A 179 -6.13 -7.35 16.65
N LEU A 180 -5.58 -6.58 17.61
CA LEU A 180 -5.09 -7.12 18.89
C LEU A 180 -6.23 -7.72 19.72
N LYS A 181 -7.38 -7.03 19.79
CA LYS A 181 -8.57 -7.51 20.53
C LYS A 181 -9.15 -8.79 19.92
N ARG A 182 -9.03 -8.95 18.60
CA ARG A 182 -9.47 -10.15 17.88
C ARG A 182 -8.44 -11.29 17.88
N ASN A 183 -7.25 -11.07 18.45
CA ASN A 183 -6.12 -11.98 18.41
C ASN A 183 -5.70 -12.33 16.95
N ASP A 184 -5.79 -11.35 16.06
CA ASP A 184 -5.29 -11.45 14.69
C ASP A 184 -3.77 -11.28 14.67
N LEU A 185 -3.10 -11.86 13.68
CA LEU A 185 -1.67 -11.69 13.48
C LEU A 185 -1.33 -10.26 13.01
N GLY A 186 -2.26 -9.62 12.30
CA GLY A 186 -2.11 -8.26 11.82
C GLY A 186 -3.38 -7.68 11.20
N PHE A 187 -3.21 -6.50 10.61
CA PHE A 187 -4.22 -5.80 9.83
C PHE A 187 -3.59 -5.29 8.53
N SER A 188 -4.44 -4.93 7.58
CA SER A 188 -4.07 -4.56 6.21
C SER A 188 -5.11 -3.57 5.66
N ASP A 189 -4.65 -2.67 4.79
CA ASP A 189 -5.48 -1.71 4.06
C ASP A 189 -4.81 -1.38 2.71
N TYR A 190 -5.44 -0.50 1.92
CA TYR A 190 -4.90 0.00 0.64
C TYR A 190 -4.28 1.41 0.75
N SER A 191 -3.93 1.83 1.97
CA SER A 191 -3.49 3.17 2.30
C SER A 191 -4.44 4.24 1.74
N VAL A 192 -3.94 5.42 1.41
CA VAL A 192 -4.69 6.54 0.80
C VAL A 192 -5.02 6.34 -0.69
N ILE A 193 -4.97 5.09 -1.19
CA ILE A 193 -5.11 4.77 -2.62
C ILE A 193 -6.49 4.19 -2.92
N GLY A 194 -6.97 3.37 -1.99
CA GLY A 194 -8.18 2.55 -2.10
C GLY A 194 -7.99 1.30 -2.95
N GLU A 195 -8.92 0.36 -2.79
CA GLU A 195 -8.94 -0.94 -3.44
C GLU A 195 -9.05 -0.82 -4.97
N LYS A 196 -9.89 0.10 -5.45
CA LYS A 196 -10.24 0.21 -6.88
C LYS A 196 -9.01 0.51 -7.74
N PHE A 197 -8.68 -0.44 -8.61
CA PHE A 197 -7.63 -0.31 -9.61
C PHE A 197 -8.13 0.46 -10.86
N SER A 198 -7.27 1.34 -11.39
CA SER A 198 -7.49 2.03 -12.67
C SER A 198 -6.17 2.14 -13.44
N ASN A 199 -6.17 1.86 -14.73
CA ASN A 199 -5.00 2.00 -15.61
C ASN A 199 -4.68 3.48 -15.94
N SER A 200 -5.68 4.35 -15.92
CA SER A 200 -5.53 5.76 -16.24
C SER A 200 -5.61 6.65 -15.00
N GLY A 201 -4.73 7.65 -14.94
CA GLY A 201 -4.92 8.83 -14.11
C GLY A 201 -5.76 9.84 -14.89
N TRP A 202 -6.96 10.15 -14.40
CA TRP A 202 -7.76 11.22 -15.01
C TRP A 202 -7.15 12.57 -14.67
N LEU A 203 -7.11 13.49 -15.64
CA LEU A 203 -6.77 14.88 -15.38
C LEU A 203 -7.84 15.46 -14.45
N ALA A 204 -7.49 15.64 -13.18
CA ALA A 204 -8.43 16.12 -12.19
C ALA A 204 -8.61 17.63 -12.32
N LYS A 205 -9.87 18.09 -12.31
CA LYS A 205 -10.20 19.52 -12.20
C LYS A 205 -9.78 20.09 -10.84
N VAL A 206 -9.80 19.28 -9.79
CA VAL A 206 -9.37 19.62 -8.43
C VAL A 206 -8.24 18.71 -8.03
N VAL A 207 -7.17 19.27 -7.46
CA VAL A 207 -6.10 18.49 -6.84
C VAL A 207 -6.48 18.21 -5.39
N ALA A 208 -6.31 16.97 -4.95
CA ALA A 208 -6.51 16.57 -3.57
C ALA A 208 -5.22 15.95 -3.01
N ILE A 209 -4.83 16.34 -1.80
CA ILE A 209 -3.80 15.66 -1.00
C ILE A 209 -4.51 15.03 0.19
N HIS A 210 -4.28 13.74 0.41
CA HIS A 210 -4.88 12.99 1.50
C HIS A 210 -3.81 12.67 2.54
N ILE A 211 -4.03 13.04 3.79
CA ILE A 211 -3.08 12.82 4.89
C ILE A 211 -3.79 12.11 6.02
N VAL A 212 -3.31 10.91 6.32
CA VAL A 212 -3.71 10.13 7.50
C VAL A 212 -2.88 10.60 8.68
N TYR A 213 -3.47 10.72 9.86
CA TYR A 213 -2.80 11.13 11.09
C TYR A 213 -3.46 10.48 12.30
N PHE A 214 -2.74 10.44 13.43
CA PHE A 214 -3.33 10.01 14.69
C PHE A 214 -3.99 11.18 15.40
N ASP A 215 -5.23 10.96 15.86
CA ASP A 215 -5.87 11.75 16.91
C ASP A 215 -6.43 10.79 17.96
N ASN A 216 -6.07 10.99 19.23
CA ASN A 216 -6.49 10.13 20.34
C ASN A 216 -6.31 8.61 20.08
N ASN A 217 -5.16 8.23 19.50
CA ASN A 217 -4.83 6.86 19.06
C ASN A 217 -5.73 6.27 17.97
N ILE A 218 -6.58 7.06 17.32
CA ILE A 218 -7.37 6.64 16.16
C ILE A 218 -6.76 7.26 14.91
N LEU A 219 -6.76 6.53 13.80
CA LEU A 219 -6.35 7.10 12.52
C LEU A 219 -7.53 7.86 11.93
N ASN A 220 -7.30 9.14 11.68
CA ASN A 220 -8.18 10.00 10.91
C ASN A 220 -7.49 10.41 9.62
N ILE A 221 -8.27 10.90 8.66
CA ILE A 221 -7.80 11.39 7.38
C ILE A 221 -8.31 12.80 7.16
N ARG A 222 -7.44 13.65 6.63
CA ARG A 222 -7.80 14.99 6.17
C ARG A 222 -7.51 15.13 4.69
N HIS A 223 -8.36 15.88 4.01
CA HIS A 223 -8.25 16.17 2.59
C HIS A 223 -7.97 17.65 2.37
N PHE A 224 -6.96 17.94 1.55
CA PHE A 224 -6.59 19.30 1.18
C PHE A 224 -6.83 19.48 -0.30
N LEU A 225 -7.76 20.38 -0.63
CA LEU A 225 -8.20 20.61 -2.00
C LEU A 225 -7.62 21.90 -2.55
N SER A 226 -7.29 21.89 -3.84
CA SER A 226 -6.98 23.13 -4.56
C SER A 226 -8.22 24.01 -4.64
N ASP A 227 -8.06 25.32 -4.45
CA ASP A 227 -9.15 26.29 -4.58
C ASP A 227 -9.61 26.41 -6.03
N SER A 228 -8.67 26.39 -6.98
CA SER A 228 -8.97 26.49 -8.41
C SER A 228 -9.59 25.19 -8.94
N ASN A 229 -10.80 25.26 -9.51
CA ASN A 229 -11.55 24.09 -9.98
C ASN A 229 -12.14 24.21 -11.41
N ASP A 230 -11.87 25.31 -12.11
CA ASP A 230 -12.58 25.66 -13.37
C ASP A 230 -12.22 24.76 -14.57
N SER A 231 -10.94 24.41 -14.74
CA SER A 231 -10.43 23.63 -15.87
C SER A 231 -9.48 22.51 -15.43
N THR A 232 -8.89 21.75 -16.34
CA THR A 232 -7.81 20.78 -16.02
C THR A 232 -6.41 21.39 -16.12
N GLU A 233 -6.32 22.66 -16.51
CA GLU A 233 -5.05 23.39 -16.71
C GLU A 233 -4.46 23.86 -15.38
N ASN A 234 -3.25 24.43 -15.44
CA ASN A 234 -2.55 25.04 -14.31
C ASN A 234 -2.39 24.10 -13.09
N GLN A 235 -2.10 22.82 -13.35
CA GLN A 235 -1.91 21.80 -12.32
C GLN A 235 -0.89 22.24 -11.25
N SER A 236 0.23 22.85 -11.64
CA SER A 236 1.23 23.35 -10.68
C SER A 236 0.68 24.41 -9.71
N LYS A 237 -0.27 25.26 -10.16
CA LYS A 237 -0.94 26.23 -9.28
C LYS A 237 -1.81 25.50 -8.26
N LYS A 238 -2.62 24.54 -8.72
CA LYS A 238 -3.53 23.76 -7.87
C LYS A 238 -2.82 22.91 -6.84
N VAL A 239 -1.72 22.27 -7.25
CA VAL A 239 -0.83 21.55 -6.35
C VAL A 239 -0.33 22.46 -5.24
N ARG A 240 0.09 23.69 -5.57
CA ARG A 240 0.55 24.68 -4.60
C ARG A 240 -0.56 25.10 -3.63
N GLU A 241 -1.77 25.36 -4.11
CA GLU A 241 -2.93 25.72 -3.28
C GLU A 241 -3.22 24.63 -2.24
N ALA A 242 -3.34 23.37 -2.67
CA ALA A 242 -3.57 22.23 -1.77
C ALA A 242 -2.39 22.02 -0.80
N ASN A 243 -1.15 22.12 -1.29
CA ASN A 243 0.04 21.89 -0.48
C ASN A 243 0.25 22.97 0.59
N LYS A 244 -0.10 24.23 0.28
CA LYS A 244 -0.05 25.32 1.25
C LYS A 244 -0.98 25.04 2.43
N LYS A 245 -2.24 24.68 2.15
CA LYS A 245 -3.22 24.30 3.19
C LYS A 245 -2.72 23.13 4.04
N LEU A 246 -2.11 22.13 3.41
CA LEU A 246 -1.48 21.00 4.11
C LEU A 246 -0.38 21.48 5.07
N CYS A 247 0.60 22.24 4.57
CA CYS A 247 1.73 22.67 5.39
C CYS A 247 1.28 23.51 6.59
N GLU A 248 0.37 24.47 6.37
CA GLU A 248 -0.19 25.29 7.44
C GLU A 248 -0.88 24.45 8.51
N TRP A 249 -1.72 23.48 8.11
CA TRP A 249 -2.39 22.57 9.05
C TRP A 249 -1.41 21.66 9.79
N ALA A 250 -0.42 21.11 9.08
CA ALA A 250 0.57 20.22 9.68
C ALA A 250 1.44 20.95 10.71
N ASP A 251 1.82 22.19 10.44
CA ASP A 251 2.63 23.02 11.35
C ASP A 251 1.86 23.43 12.60
N LEU A 252 0.59 23.84 12.43
CA LEU A 252 -0.30 24.17 13.56
C LEU A 252 -0.48 22.99 14.52
N ASN A 253 -0.61 21.77 13.98
CA ASN A 253 -0.80 20.55 14.76
C ASN A 253 0.52 19.85 15.12
N LYS A 254 1.67 20.41 14.71
CA LYS A 254 3.02 19.85 14.95
C LYS A 254 3.19 18.42 14.44
N PHE A 255 2.53 18.07 13.33
CA PHE A 255 2.75 16.80 12.66
C PHE A 255 4.08 16.81 11.92
N ASP A 256 4.83 15.72 12.06
CA ASP A 256 6.12 15.60 11.39
C ASP A 256 6.41 14.21 10.83
N SER A 257 6.99 14.23 9.64
CA SER A 257 7.40 13.06 8.88
C SER A 257 8.29 13.51 7.73
N LEU A 258 9.15 12.63 7.22
CA LEU A 258 9.99 12.91 6.05
C LEU A 258 9.13 13.41 4.86
N ALA A 259 7.95 12.83 4.66
CA ALA A 259 7.05 13.27 3.61
C ALA A 259 6.52 14.70 3.84
N LEU A 260 6.17 15.06 5.08
CA LEU A 260 5.74 16.41 5.42
C LEU A 260 6.87 17.43 5.29
N GLN A 261 8.11 17.06 5.62
CA GLN A 261 9.29 17.89 5.37
C GLN A 261 9.45 18.16 3.87
N LYS A 262 9.32 17.13 3.01
CA LYS A 262 9.34 17.30 1.55
C LYS A 262 8.20 18.17 1.04
N PHE A 263 6.98 18.02 1.58
CA PHE A 263 5.88 18.92 1.24
C PHE A 263 6.20 20.39 1.57
N ARG A 264 6.84 20.67 2.72
CA ARG A 264 7.28 22.02 3.11
C ARG A 264 8.35 22.57 2.16
N GLU A 265 9.34 21.76 1.78
CA GLU A 265 10.36 22.14 0.79
C GLU A 265 9.74 22.59 -0.54
N TYR A 266 8.78 21.80 -1.05
CA TYR A 266 8.05 22.15 -2.28
C TYR A 266 7.25 23.45 -2.16
N ASN A 267 6.76 23.78 -0.97
CA ASN A 267 6.05 25.04 -0.73
C ASN A 267 7.00 26.25 -0.77
N ASN A 268 8.23 26.10 -0.24
CA ASN A 268 9.20 27.19 -0.12
C ASN A 268 9.98 27.47 -1.41
N GLU A 269 10.27 26.45 -2.21
CA GLU A 269 11.19 26.58 -3.36
C GLU A 269 10.50 26.94 -4.69
N ASN A 270 9.19 27.21 -4.71
CA ASN A 270 8.39 27.34 -5.95
C ASN A 270 8.59 26.17 -6.94
N LYS A 271 9.02 25.00 -6.46
CA LYS A 271 9.25 23.81 -7.30
C LYS A 271 7.91 23.22 -7.75
N SER A 272 7.85 22.80 -9.01
CA SER A 272 6.68 22.10 -9.55
C SER A 272 6.66 20.66 -9.07
N THR A 273 5.54 20.23 -8.50
CA THR A 273 5.31 18.85 -8.03
C THR A 273 4.23 18.19 -8.87
N SER A 274 4.39 16.90 -9.19
CA SER A 274 3.41 16.13 -9.96
C SER A 274 2.38 15.45 -9.05
N LEU A 275 1.19 15.13 -9.59
CA LEU A 275 0.17 14.36 -8.86
C LEU A 275 0.70 12.99 -8.38
N GLY A 276 1.59 12.39 -9.16
CA GLY A 276 2.27 11.15 -8.79
C GLY A 276 3.12 11.31 -7.54
N MET A 277 3.84 12.43 -7.43
CA MET A 277 4.66 12.76 -6.26
C MET A 277 3.80 13.05 -5.02
N LEU A 278 2.67 13.77 -5.16
CA LEU A 278 1.74 13.98 -4.04
C LEU A 278 1.26 12.64 -3.47
N LYS A 279 0.83 11.72 -4.36
CA LYS A 279 0.40 10.38 -3.96
C LYS A 279 1.52 9.62 -3.26
N ARG A 280 2.75 9.66 -3.81
CA ARG A 280 3.93 9.03 -3.21
C ARG A 280 4.15 9.53 -1.78
N LEU A 281 4.18 10.85 -1.59
CA LEU A 281 4.42 11.46 -0.28
C LEU A 281 3.29 11.14 0.71
N SER A 282 2.03 11.13 0.29
CA SER A 282 0.93 10.72 1.16
C SER A 282 1.04 9.26 1.62
N ILE A 283 1.46 8.34 0.73
CA ILE A 283 1.73 6.94 1.10
C ILE A 283 2.91 6.88 2.07
N MET A 284 3.99 7.60 1.78
CA MET A 284 5.16 7.65 2.65
C MET A 284 4.80 8.14 4.05
N HIS A 285 4.04 9.23 4.14
CA HIS A 285 3.55 9.77 5.40
C HIS A 285 2.80 8.72 6.21
N HIS A 286 1.80 8.08 5.60
CA HIS A 286 0.98 7.06 6.26
C HIS A 286 1.84 5.88 6.77
N LEU A 287 2.76 5.36 5.95
CA LEU A 287 3.62 4.25 6.36
C LEU A 287 4.64 4.65 7.43
N GLU A 288 5.13 5.89 7.42
CA GLU A 288 6.06 6.40 8.41
C GLU A 288 5.40 6.60 9.78
N ILE A 289 4.21 7.22 9.85
CA ILE A 289 3.50 7.37 11.13
C ILE A 289 3.12 6.01 11.72
N MET A 290 2.75 5.04 10.86
CA MET A 290 2.50 3.67 11.29
C MET A 290 3.77 2.97 11.75
N SER A 291 4.92 3.27 11.15
CA SER A 291 6.21 2.78 11.63
C SER A 291 6.52 3.30 13.03
N LYS A 292 6.36 4.62 13.24
CA LYS A 292 6.54 5.25 14.55
C LYS A 292 5.62 4.64 15.61
N TYR A 293 4.33 4.46 15.29
CA TYR A 293 3.36 3.83 16.19
C TYR A 293 3.74 2.39 16.53
N LEU A 294 4.04 1.56 15.52
CA LEU A 294 4.36 0.15 15.71
C LEU A 294 5.68 -0.04 16.49
N ASP A 295 6.63 0.88 16.36
CA ASP A 295 7.89 0.88 17.08
C ASP A 295 7.80 1.57 18.46
N LYS A 296 6.60 2.05 18.85
CA LYS A 296 6.32 2.75 20.12
C LYS A 296 7.11 4.04 20.30
N LEU A 297 7.26 4.81 19.22
CA LEU A 297 7.91 6.12 19.20
C LEU A 297 6.93 7.29 19.34
N ILE A 298 5.64 7.02 19.21
CA ILE A 298 4.51 7.94 19.39
C ILE A 298 3.35 7.22 20.09
#